data_AF-A0A4C1T9N6-F1
#
_entry.id   AF-A0A4C1T9N6-F1
#
_cell.length_a   1.000
_cell.length_b   1.000
_cell.length_c   1.000
_cell.angle_alpha   90.00
_cell.angle_beta   90.00
_cell.angle_gamma   90.00
#
_symmetry.space_group_name_H-M   'P 1'
#
loop_
_entity.id
_entity.type
_entity.pdbx_description
1 polymer ?
#
loop_
_entity_poly.entity_id
_entity_poly.type
_entity_poly.pdbx_seq_one_letter_code
_entity_poly.pdbx_strand_id
1 'polypeptide(L)'
;MMPEHMHTFPDNKIEFYVQQARENIVKLETTQALLDKEPPSYPYDEAVKRWHLGTKKSVSLESAPYLVNRGTKQSKNQPKQFYFSRDSRLKVLLFAPENNDFSRAVVQRIKSPMLYIKATDSKYATDDFNIEIRQVLTKIHDKYEMHSVPGTHHVHLNTPDIVAPIITQFLEKYHIQHMENEKIQNKCP
;
A
#
# COMPACT_ATOMS: atom_id res chain seq x y z
N MET A 1 -21.50 -2.96 -12.42
CA MET A 1 -21.88 -1.86 -11.52
C MET A 1 -21.52 -2.32 -10.11
N MET A 2 -20.42 -1.83 -9.54
CA MET A 2 -20.00 -2.17 -8.16
C MET A 2 -20.41 -1.00 -7.25
N PRO A 3 -20.87 -1.24 -6.00
CA PRO A 3 -21.49 -0.20 -5.19
C PRO A 3 -20.53 0.96 -4.90
N GLU A 4 -21.06 2.18 -4.92
CA GLU A 4 -20.36 3.45 -4.65
C GLU A 4 -19.91 3.63 -3.19
N HIS A 5 -20.02 2.61 -2.35
CA HIS A 5 -19.63 2.68 -0.93
C HIS A 5 -18.14 2.48 -0.79
N MET A 6 -17.39 3.52 -1.14
CA MET A 6 -16.06 3.73 -0.62
C MET A 6 -16.16 3.87 0.89
N HIS A 7 -15.90 2.76 1.58
CA HIS A 7 -15.96 2.55 3.02
C HIS A 7 -15.73 3.82 3.86
N THR A 8 -16.80 4.51 4.21
CA THR A 8 -16.89 5.21 5.49
C THR A 8 -17.05 4.10 6.53
N PHE A 9 -16.03 3.89 7.36
CA PHE A 9 -16.11 2.88 8.41
C PHE A 9 -17.15 3.34 9.44
N PRO A 10 -18.16 2.51 9.77
CA PRO A 10 -19.15 2.87 10.78
C PRO A 10 -18.51 3.01 12.16
N ASP A 11 -19.10 3.85 13.02
CA ASP A 11 -18.60 4.13 14.38
C ASP A 11 -18.41 2.85 15.21
N ASN A 12 -19.17 1.79 14.91
CA ASN A 12 -18.98 0.46 15.46
C ASN A 12 -18.30 -0.48 14.43
N LYS A 13 -16.98 -0.30 14.24
CA LYS A 13 -16.17 -1.15 13.35
C LYS A 13 -16.37 -2.64 13.64
N ILE A 14 -16.49 -3.04 14.90
CA ILE A 14 -16.63 -4.45 15.31
C ILE A 14 -17.89 -5.07 14.73
N GLU A 15 -19.03 -4.40 14.82
CA GLU A 15 -20.31 -4.89 14.30
C GLU A 15 -20.27 -5.08 12.77
N PHE A 16 -19.66 -4.13 12.06
CA PHE A 16 -19.38 -4.29 10.63
C PHE A 16 -18.55 -5.55 10.35
N TYR A 17 -17.44 -5.76 11.06
CA TYR A 17 -16.61 -6.95 10.88
C TYR A 17 -17.35 -8.25 11.21
N VAL A 18 -18.14 -8.27 12.29
CA VAL A 18 -18.98 -9.42 12.67
C VAL A 18 -20.01 -9.72 11.60
N GLN A 19 -20.68 -8.69 11.05
CA GLN A 19 -21.65 -8.86 9.97
C GLN A 19 -21.00 -9.44 8.71
N GLN A 20 -19.78 -9.03 8.39
CA GLN A 20 -19.04 -9.52 7.22
C GLN A 20 -18.35 -10.87 7.45
N ALA A 21 -18.18 -11.31 8.71
CA ALA A 21 -17.41 -12.50 9.06
C ALA A 21 -17.95 -13.75 8.37
N ARG A 22 -19.28 -13.97 8.39
CA ARG A 22 -19.90 -15.13 7.74
C ARG A 22 -19.59 -15.18 6.25
N GLU A 23 -19.81 -14.08 5.54
CA GLU A 23 -19.55 -14.03 4.09
C GLU A 23 -18.07 -14.25 3.77
N ASN A 24 -17.18 -13.69 4.58
CA ASN A 24 -15.75 -13.80 4.37
C ASN A 24 -15.24 -15.21 4.68
N ILE A 25 -15.79 -15.90 5.68
CA ILE A 25 -15.48 -17.32 5.91
C ILE A 25 -15.89 -18.16 4.70
N VAL A 26 -17.10 -17.97 4.16
CA VAL A 26 -17.57 -18.70 2.97
C VAL A 26 -16.68 -18.40 1.75
N LYS A 27 -16.33 -17.13 1.51
CA LYS A 27 -15.41 -16.73 0.44
C LYS A 27 -14.01 -17.33 0.66
N LEU A 28 -13.55 -17.43 1.91
CA LEU A 28 -12.25 -18.00 2.26
C LEU A 28 -12.23 -19.51 2.00
N GLU A 29 -13.24 -20.25 2.44
CA GLU A 29 -13.38 -21.69 2.17
C GLU A 29 -13.46 -21.96 0.66
N THR A 30 -14.25 -21.17 -0.06
CA THR A 30 -14.39 -21.29 -1.52
C THR A 30 -13.05 -21.01 -2.22
N THR A 31 -12.32 -19.97 -1.82
CA THR A 31 -11.01 -19.65 -2.42
C THR A 31 -9.93 -20.65 -2.01
N GLN A 32 -10.00 -21.22 -0.80
CA GLN A 32 -9.13 -22.28 -0.32
C GLN A 32 -9.28 -23.56 -1.16
N ALA A 33 -10.52 -23.96 -1.47
CA ALA A 33 -10.81 -25.14 -2.29
C ALA A 33 -10.35 -25.01 -3.75
N LEU A 34 -9.94 -23.82 -4.19
CA LEU A 34 -9.46 -23.54 -5.54
C LEU A 34 -7.93 -23.42 -5.62
N LEU A 35 -7.18 -23.51 -4.51
CA LEU A 35 -5.72 -23.30 -4.51
C LEU A 35 -4.96 -24.30 -5.39
N ASP A 36 -5.47 -25.52 -5.50
CA ASP A 36 -4.86 -26.57 -6.32
C ASP A 36 -5.21 -26.42 -7.82
N LYS A 37 -6.12 -25.50 -8.15
CA LYS A 37 -6.54 -25.22 -9.53
C LYS A 37 -5.82 -24.00 -10.06
N GLU A 38 -5.53 -24.00 -11.35
CA GLU A 38 -4.98 -22.82 -12.00
C GLU A 38 -5.99 -21.66 -11.95
N PRO A 39 -5.57 -20.44 -11.53
CA PRO A 39 -6.47 -19.29 -11.50
C PRO A 39 -6.93 -18.89 -12.92
N PRO A 40 -8.00 -18.08 -13.03
CA PRO A 40 -8.40 -17.50 -14.30
C PRO A 40 -7.24 -16.78 -14.99
N SER A 41 -7.02 -17.10 -16.26
CA SER A 41 -5.99 -16.52 -17.11
C SER A 41 -6.61 -15.59 -18.18
N TYR A 42 -5.80 -14.66 -18.67
CA TYR A 42 -6.20 -13.59 -19.57
C TYR A 42 -5.11 -13.29 -20.60
N PRO A 43 -5.44 -12.81 -21.81
CA PRO A 43 -4.46 -12.20 -22.71
C PRO A 43 -3.69 -11.07 -22.01
N TYR A 44 -2.45 -10.81 -22.42
CA TYR A 44 -1.57 -9.83 -21.77
C TYR A 44 -2.21 -8.44 -21.66
N ASP A 45 -2.78 -7.92 -22.74
CA ASP A 45 -3.42 -6.60 -22.77
C ASP A 45 -4.63 -6.51 -21.83
N GLU A 46 -5.34 -7.63 -21.65
CA GLU A 46 -6.44 -7.70 -20.70
C GLU A 46 -5.92 -7.74 -19.26
N ALA A 47 -4.81 -8.43 -18.99
CA ALA A 47 -4.15 -8.41 -17.69
C ALA A 47 -3.69 -6.98 -17.30
N VAL A 48 -3.15 -6.22 -18.27
CA VAL A 48 -2.79 -4.80 -18.09
C VAL A 48 -4.01 -3.97 -17.71
N LYS A 49 -5.10 -4.08 -18.47
CA LYS A 49 -6.37 -3.37 -18.18
C LYS A 49 -6.94 -3.75 -16.81
N ARG A 50 -6.89 -5.04 -16.45
CA ARG A 50 -7.36 -5.54 -15.16
C ARG A 50 -6.55 -4.97 -13.99
N TRP A 51 -5.25 -4.76 -14.16
CA TRP A 51 -4.42 -4.10 -13.14
C TRP A 51 -4.80 -2.62 -12.98
N HIS A 52 -4.89 -1.88 -14.08
CA HIS A 52 -5.32 -0.48 -14.08
C HIS A 52 -6.68 -0.32 -13.38
N LEU A 53 -7.68 -1.12 -13.76
CA LEU A 53 -9.02 -1.06 -13.16
C LEU A 53 -9.02 -1.54 -11.70
N GLY A 54 -8.26 -2.58 -11.37
CA GLY A 54 -8.16 -3.14 -10.02
C GLY A 54 -7.60 -2.17 -8.98
N THR A 55 -6.81 -1.18 -9.42
CA THR A 55 -6.28 -0.10 -8.56
C THR A 55 -7.16 1.15 -8.56
N LYS A 56 -8.42 1.03 -9.03
CA LYS A 56 -9.31 2.18 -9.24
C LYS A 56 -8.65 3.25 -10.11
N LYS A 57 -7.96 2.82 -11.17
CA LYS A 57 -7.22 3.66 -12.13
C LYS A 57 -6.04 4.43 -11.54
N SER A 58 -5.57 4.02 -10.37
CA SER A 58 -4.42 4.66 -9.72
C SER A 58 -3.09 4.27 -10.37
N VAL A 59 -2.91 3.03 -10.80
CA VAL A 59 -1.77 2.67 -11.67
C VAL A 59 -2.13 3.04 -13.11
N SER A 60 -1.29 3.77 -13.84
CA SER A 60 -1.55 4.12 -15.24
C SER A 60 -1.51 2.88 -16.17
N LEU A 61 -2.09 2.98 -17.37
CA LEU A 61 -1.96 1.91 -18.36
C LEU A 61 -0.51 1.73 -18.85
N GLU A 62 0.29 2.80 -18.82
CA GLU A 62 1.70 2.80 -19.19
C GLU A 62 2.57 2.08 -18.15
N SER A 63 2.23 2.22 -16.86
CA SER A 63 2.98 1.61 -15.76
C SER A 63 2.50 0.22 -15.37
N ALA A 64 1.25 -0.14 -15.70
CA ALA A 64 0.67 -1.45 -15.42
C ALA A 64 1.49 -2.64 -15.99
N PRO A 65 2.10 -2.57 -17.20
CA PRO A 65 2.99 -3.61 -17.72
C PRO A 65 4.10 -4.05 -16.77
N TYR A 66 4.70 -3.13 -16.00
CA TYR A 66 5.74 -3.48 -15.02
C TYR A 66 5.19 -4.41 -13.92
N LEU A 67 3.96 -4.15 -13.47
CA LEU A 67 3.30 -4.97 -12.46
C LEU A 67 2.77 -6.28 -13.04
N VAL A 68 2.31 -6.30 -14.30
CA VAL A 68 1.90 -7.53 -14.99
C VAL A 68 3.11 -8.46 -15.15
N ASN A 69 4.25 -7.92 -15.60
CA ASN A 69 5.46 -8.69 -15.82
C ASN A 69 5.92 -9.44 -14.55
N ARG A 70 5.86 -8.79 -13.38
CA ARG A 70 6.24 -9.41 -12.10
C ARG A 70 5.11 -10.22 -11.45
N GLY A 71 3.86 -9.79 -11.63
CA GLY A 71 2.70 -10.27 -10.90
C GLY A 71 1.87 -11.33 -11.62
N THR A 72 2.34 -11.82 -12.77
CA THR A 72 1.64 -12.85 -13.54
C THR A 72 2.56 -14.01 -13.90
N LYS A 73 1.93 -15.15 -14.21
CA LYS A 73 2.58 -16.35 -14.75
C LYS A 73 1.83 -16.82 -15.97
N GLN A 74 2.53 -17.41 -16.92
CA GLN A 74 1.91 -18.02 -18.10
C GLN A 74 1.05 -19.21 -17.67
N SER A 75 -0.15 -19.31 -18.23
CA SER A 75 -1.10 -20.39 -17.96
C SER A 75 -0.60 -21.69 -18.60
N LYS A 76 -0.65 -22.78 -17.84
CA LYS A 76 -0.34 -24.13 -18.32
C LYS A 76 -1.48 -24.65 -19.22
N ASN A 77 -2.71 -24.26 -18.92
CA ASN A 77 -3.91 -24.70 -19.65
C ASN A 77 -4.13 -23.90 -20.94
N GLN A 78 -3.71 -22.64 -20.98
CA GLN A 78 -3.89 -21.72 -22.10
C GLN A 78 -2.58 -20.96 -22.39
N PRO A 79 -1.67 -21.50 -23.24
CA PRO A 79 -0.32 -20.97 -23.40
C PRO A 79 -0.21 -19.50 -23.86
N LYS A 80 -1.25 -18.93 -24.47
CA LYS A 80 -1.30 -17.52 -24.89
C LYS A 80 -1.85 -16.57 -23.81
N GLN A 81 -2.12 -17.08 -22.61
CA GLN A 81 -2.73 -16.33 -21.52
C GLN A 81 -1.89 -16.37 -20.25
N PHE A 82 -2.14 -15.40 -19.39
CA PHE A 82 -1.43 -15.17 -18.13
C PHE A 82 -2.44 -15.10 -16.99
N TYR A 83 -2.11 -15.73 -15.87
CA TYR A 83 -2.88 -15.60 -14.63
C TYR A 83 -2.09 -14.79 -13.61
N PHE A 84 -2.79 -14.09 -12.71
CA PHE A 84 -2.16 -13.34 -11.63
C PHE A 84 -1.60 -14.30 -10.57
N SER A 85 -0.29 -14.23 -10.30
CA SER A 85 0.42 -15.11 -9.38
C SER A 85 0.33 -14.61 -7.94
N ARG A 86 -0.88 -14.60 -7.38
CA ARG A 86 -1.16 -14.19 -6.01
C ARG A 86 -2.11 -15.16 -5.34
N ASP A 87 -2.03 -15.23 -4.03
CA ASP A 87 -2.98 -16.00 -3.23
C ASP A 87 -4.35 -15.30 -3.25
N SER A 88 -5.39 -16.01 -3.70
CA SER A 88 -6.76 -15.47 -3.77
C SER A 88 -7.37 -15.20 -2.39
N ARG A 89 -6.91 -15.89 -1.34
CA ARG A 89 -7.41 -15.74 0.03
C ARG A 89 -7.09 -14.36 0.60
N LEU A 90 -6.02 -13.72 0.13
CA LEU A 90 -5.66 -12.35 0.49
C LEU A 90 -6.72 -11.31 0.08
N LYS A 91 -7.63 -11.64 -0.85
CA LYS A 91 -8.77 -10.76 -1.17
C LYS A 91 -9.88 -10.80 -0.12
N VAL A 92 -9.88 -11.83 0.72
CA VAL A 92 -10.94 -12.16 1.67
C VAL A 92 -10.49 -11.94 3.10
N LEU A 93 -9.19 -12.07 3.38
CA LEU A 93 -8.57 -11.70 4.64
C LEU A 93 -8.87 -10.23 4.93
N LEU A 94 -9.85 -10.02 5.81
CA LEU A 94 -10.16 -8.71 6.37
C LEU A 94 -8.91 -8.20 7.08
N PHE A 95 -8.54 -6.96 6.77
CA PHE A 95 -7.73 -6.18 7.68
C PHE A 95 -8.46 -6.16 9.03
N ALA A 96 -7.78 -6.63 10.08
CA ALA A 96 -8.28 -6.52 11.44
C ALA A 96 -8.73 -5.09 11.70
N PRO A 97 -9.79 -4.86 12.51
CA PRO A 97 -10.19 -3.52 12.89
C PRO A 97 -8.96 -2.74 13.35
N GLU A 98 -8.64 -1.68 12.62
CA GLU A 98 -7.56 -0.80 13.01
C GLU A 98 -7.97 -0.12 14.32
N ASN A 99 -7.22 -0.42 15.38
CA ASN A 99 -7.32 0.26 16.65
C ASN A 99 -6.48 1.55 16.56
N ASN A 100 -7.17 2.69 16.54
CA ASN A 100 -6.53 4.00 16.46
C ASN A 100 -5.54 4.25 17.61
N ASP A 101 -5.81 3.77 18.82
CA ASP A 101 -4.90 3.90 19.96
C ASP A 101 -3.64 3.07 19.76
N PHE A 102 -3.76 1.88 19.18
CA PHE A 102 -2.61 1.08 18.80
C PHE A 102 -1.77 1.81 17.75
N SER A 103 -2.41 2.31 16.68
CA SER A 103 -1.72 3.08 15.63
C SER A 103 -1.02 4.33 16.20
N ARG A 104 -1.69 5.13 17.06
CA ARG A 104 -1.07 6.25 17.78
C ARG A 104 0.15 5.83 18.56
N ALA A 105 0.02 4.77 19.36
CA ALA A 105 1.07 4.32 20.24
C ALA A 105 2.28 3.76 19.45
N VAL A 106 2.05 3.14 18.29
CA VAL A 106 3.14 2.74 17.37
C VAL A 106 3.84 3.96 16.82
N VAL A 107 3.08 4.92 16.27
CA VAL A 107 3.63 6.13 15.65
C VAL A 107 4.44 6.97 16.64
N GLN A 108 3.96 7.14 17.87
CA GLN A 108 4.65 7.89 18.93
C GLN A 108 5.99 7.27 19.37
N ARG A 109 6.22 5.98 19.09
CA ARG A 109 7.45 5.27 19.47
C ARG A 109 8.49 5.23 18.35
N ILE A 110 8.19 5.77 17.17
CA ILE A 110 9.15 5.85 16.09
C ILE A 110 10.23 6.87 16.47
N LYS A 111 11.50 6.43 16.40
CA LYS A 111 12.68 7.25 16.74
C LYS A 111 13.56 7.55 15.52
N SER A 112 13.39 6.78 14.45
CA SER A 112 14.16 6.95 13.21
C SER A 112 13.65 8.16 12.44
N PRO A 113 14.53 8.89 11.72
CA PRO A 113 14.08 9.87 10.73
C PRO A 113 12.98 9.30 9.85
N MET A 114 11.94 10.10 9.57
CA MET A 114 10.78 9.64 8.83
C MET A 114 10.42 10.62 7.71
N LEU A 115 10.30 10.09 6.50
CA LEU A 115 9.76 10.79 5.34
C LEU A 115 8.36 10.28 5.03
N TYR A 116 7.39 11.19 4.96
CA TYR A 116 6.03 10.91 4.52
C TYR A 116 5.72 11.68 3.24
N ILE A 117 5.44 10.97 2.15
CA ILE A 117 5.05 11.57 0.86
C ILE A 117 3.57 11.28 0.59
N LYS A 118 2.76 12.34 0.48
CA LYS A 118 1.34 12.26 0.16
C LYS A 118 1.08 12.62 -1.30
N ALA A 119 0.55 11.68 -2.05
CA ALA A 119 0.00 11.97 -3.37
C ALA A 119 -1.35 12.72 -3.23
N THR A 120 -1.52 13.85 -3.89
CA THR A 120 -2.67 14.76 -3.69
C THR A 120 -3.98 14.20 -4.23
N ASP A 121 -3.97 13.45 -5.33
CA ASP A 121 -5.17 12.82 -5.90
C ASP A 121 -5.51 11.48 -5.21
N SER A 122 -4.67 11.05 -4.25
CA SER A 122 -4.94 9.85 -3.46
C SER A 122 -5.98 10.15 -2.38
N LYS A 123 -7.10 9.45 -2.46
CA LYS A 123 -8.14 9.37 -1.41
C LYS A 123 -7.76 8.58 -0.15
N TYR A 124 -6.59 7.95 -0.13
CA TYR A 124 -6.14 7.19 1.04
C TYR A 124 -5.51 8.13 2.08
N ALA A 125 -5.67 7.81 3.37
CA ALA A 125 -5.13 8.57 4.48
C ALA A 125 -5.58 10.05 4.50
N THR A 126 -6.81 10.33 4.07
CA THR A 126 -7.41 11.67 4.07
C THR A 126 -8.44 11.86 5.18
N ASP A 127 -8.74 10.82 5.95
CA ASP A 127 -9.63 10.88 7.11
C ASP A 127 -9.00 11.65 8.29
N ASP A 128 -9.85 12.10 9.21
CA ASP A 128 -9.48 12.95 10.35
C ASP A 128 -8.41 12.31 11.24
N PHE A 129 -8.47 10.99 11.43
CA PHE A 129 -7.45 10.28 12.22
C PHE A 129 -6.07 10.33 11.56
N ASN A 130 -6.00 10.06 10.25
CA ASN A 130 -4.74 10.19 9.51
C ASN A 130 -4.21 11.64 9.49
N ILE A 131 -5.09 12.64 9.46
CA ILE A 131 -4.72 14.06 9.60
C ILE A 131 -4.14 14.33 11.00
N GLU A 132 -4.82 13.88 12.06
CA GLU A 132 -4.39 13.98 13.46
C GLU A 132 -3.00 13.37 13.65
N ILE A 133 -2.79 12.16 13.15
CA ILE A 133 -1.50 11.44 13.27
C ILE A 133 -0.35 12.21 12.64
N ARG A 134 -0.54 12.81 11.45
CA ARG A 134 0.50 13.63 10.81
C ARG A 134 0.81 14.89 11.60
N GLN A 135 -0.21 15.53 12.18
CA GLN A 135 -0.01 16.69 13.06
C GLN A 135 0.75 16.30 14.34
N VAL A 136 0.42 15.15 14.93
CA VAL A 136 1.14 14.62 16.10
C VAL A 136 2.59 14.36 15.75
N LEU A 137 2.87 13.63 14.66
CA LEU A 137 4.23 13.37 14.17
C LEU A 137 5.04 14.65 13.98
N THR A 138 4.45 15.67 13.37
CA THR A 138 5.10 16.97 13.15
C THR A 138 5.48 17.66 14.46
N LYS A 139 4.74 17.44 15.55
CA LYS A 139 5.01 18.06 16.86
C LYS A 139 6.00 17.27 17.70
N ILE A 140 5.98 15.94 17.63
CA ILE A 140 6.75 15.07 18.53
C ILE A 140 8.08 14.62 17.95
N HIS A 141 8.24 14.68 16.63
CA HIS A 141 9.38 14.10 15.93
C HIS A 141 10.12 15.19 15.13
N ASP A 142 11.27 15.61 15.66
CA ASP A 142 12.15 16.65 15.08
C ASP A 142 12.69 16.29 13.68
N LYS A 143 12.85 14.99 13.41
CA LYS A 143 13.33 14.45 12.11
C LYS A 143 12.21 13.90 11.22
N TYR A 144 11.00 14.44 11.35
CA TYR A 144 9.86 14.11 10.49
C TYR A 144 9.72 15.11 9.34
N GLU A 145 9.64 14.61 8.12
CA GLU A 145 9.46 15.39 6.89
C GLU A 145 8.21 14.96 6.15
N MET A 146 7.36 15.92 5.78
CA MET A 146 6.12 15.67 5.05
C MET A 146 6.09 16.45 3.75
N HIS A 147 5.92 15.74 2.63
CA HIS A 147 5.80 16.34 1.31
C HIS A 147 4.47 15.94 0.67
N SER A 148 3.84 16.87 -0.05
CA SER A 148 2.69 16.57 -0.90
C SER A 148 3.08 16.74 -2.37
N VAL A 149 2.72 15.78 -3.21
CA VAL A 149 3.06 15.75 -4.64
C VAL A 149 1.82 15.55 -5.51
N PRO A 150 1.77 16.13 -6.73
CA PRO A 150 0.69 15.88 -7.67
C PRO A 150 0.64 14.40 -8.09
N GLY A 151 -0.56 13.84 -8.21
CA GLY A 151 -0.76 12.48 -8.73
C GLY A 151 -1.54 11.53 -7.83
N THR A 152 -1.80 10.35 -8.39
CA THR A 152 -2.56 9.25 -7.77
C THR A 152 -1.78 8.52 -6.66
N HIS A 153 -2.43 7.59 -5.95
CA HIS A 153 -1.79 6.79 -4.90
C HIS A 153 -0.48 6.09 -5.32
N HIS A 154 -0.35 5.66 -6.59
CA HIS A 154 0.86 5.04 -7.12
C HIS A 154 1.78 6.05 -7.83
N VAL A 155 1.83 7.31 -7.37
CA VAL A 155 2.65 8.38 -7.97
C VAL A 155 4.11 8.00 -8.16
N HIS A 156 4.71 7.28 -7.20
CA HIS A 156 6.10 6.80 -7.30
C HIS A 156 6.34 5.84 -8.47
N LEU A 157 5.30 5.14 -8.94
CA LEU A 157 5.36 4.23 -10.09
C LEU A 157 5.01 4.94 -11.40
N ASN A 158 4.04 5.86 -11.37
CA ASN A 158 3.57 6.55 -12.58
C ASN A 158 4.43 7.76 -12.95
N THR A 159 5.00 8.45 -11.97
CA THR A 159 5.77 9.68 -12.15
C THR A 159 6.92 9.68 -11.13
N PRO A 160 7.92 8.79 -11.28
CA PRO A 160 9.00 8.68 -10.31
C PRO A 160 9.82 9.96 -10.16
N ASP A 161 9.92 10.78 -11.22
CA ASP A 161 10.78 11.98 -11.27
C ASP A 161 10.44 13.05 -10.23
N ILE A 162 9.19 13.12 -9.77
CA ILE A 162 8.78 14.08 -8.73
C ILE A 162 8.95 13.53 -7.31
N VAL A 163 9.11 12.21 -7.17
CA VAL A 163 9.25 11.52 -5.88
C VAL A 163 10.72 11.25 -5.57
N ALA A 164 11.49 10.83 -6.58
CA ALA A 164 12.88 10.41 -6.42
C ALA A 164 13.78 11.50 -5.79
N PRO A 165 13.73 12.79 -6.20
CA PRO A 165 14.56 13.82 -5.59
C PRO A 165 14.27 14.02 -4.09
N ILE A 166 13.01 13.92 -3.68
CA ILE A 166 12.60 14.06 -2.27
C ILE A 166 13.20 12.92 -1.44
N ILE A 167 13.12 11.69 -1.95
CA ILE A 167 13.71 10.52 -1.29
C ILE A 167 15.24 10.66 -1.22
N THR A 168 15.89 11.03 -2.32
CA THR A 168 17.34 11.20 -2.36
C THR A 168 17.82 12.25 -1.36
N GLN A 169 17.20 13.43 -1.32
CA GLN A 169 17.56 14.49 -0.38
C GLN A 169 17.38 14.05 1.07
N PHE A 170 16.28 13.37 1.37
CA PHE A 170 16.04 12.82 2.70
C PHE A 170 17.10 11.78 3.08
N LEU A 171 17.43 10.86 2.18
CA LEU A 171 18.47 9.86 2.41
C LEU A 171 19.83 10.54 2.61
N GLU A 172 20.24 11.47 1.75
CA GLU A 172 21.52 12.19 1.90
C GLU A 172 21.62 12.91 3.25
N LYS A 173 20.55 13.58 3.68
CA LYS A 173 20.47 14.30 4.96
C LYS A 173 20.72 13.39 6.17
N TYR A 174 20.18 12.17 6.17
CA TYR A 174 20.27 11.26 7.33
C TYR A 174 21.29 10.11 7.16
N HIS A 175 21.78 9.86 5.94
CA HIS A 175 22.82 8.86 5.65
C HIS A 175 24.20 9.34 6.13
N ILE A 176 24.50 10.64 5.99
CA ILE A 176 25.75 11.24 6.49
C ILE A 176 25.81 11.21 8.03
N GLN A 177 24.66 11.40 8.70
CA GLN A 177 24.58 11.36 10.17
C GLN A 177 24.89 9.98 10.75
N HIS A 178 24.59 8.89 10.03
CA HIS A 178 24.98 7.54 10.48
C HIS A 178 26.48 7.30 10.36
N MET A 179 27.10 7.73 9.26
CA MET A 179 28.54 7.57 9.02
C MET A 179 29.42 8.43 9.96
N GLU A 180 28.95 9.62 10.35
CA GLU A 180 29.67 10.47 11.32
C GLU A 180 29.53 9.94 12.75
N ASN A 181 28.36 9.45 13.14
CA ASN A 181 28.16 8.87 14.47
C ASN A 181 28.89 7.53 14.64
N GLU A 182 29.01 6.70 13.60
CA GLU A 182 29.87 5.49 13.62
C GLU A 182 31.36 5.84 13.73
N LYS A 183 31.81 6.92 13.08
CA LYS A 183 33.20 7.41 13.21
C LYS A 183 33.50 7.99 14.59
N ILE A 184 32.50 8.52 15.30
CA ILE A 184 32.64 9.03 16.67
C ILE A 184 32.57 7.88 17.69
N GLN A 185 31.71 6.88 17.48
CA GLN A 185 31.64 5.68 18.34
C GLN A 185 32.86 4.76 18.19
N ASN A 186 33.50 4.73 17.01
CA ASN A 186 34.78 4.04 16.80
C ASN A 186 36.01 4.93 17.14
N LYS A 187 35.79 6.09 17.76
CA LYS A 187 36.82 6.94 18.35
C LYS A 187 36.58 7.09 19.85
N CYS A 188 36.85 6.03 20.59
CA CYS A 188 37.24 6.13 22.00
C CYS A 188 38.46 5.18 22.21
N PRO A 189 39.35 5.54 23.14
CA PRO A 189 40.82 5.52 23.02
C PRO A 189 41.48 4.17 22.72
#